data_AF-A0A3A6EPV2-F1
#
_entry.id   AF-A0A3A6EPV2-F1
#
_cell.length_a   1.000
_cell.length_b   1.000
_cell.length_c   1.000
_cell.angle_alpha   90.00
_cell.angle_beta   90.00
_cell.angle_gamma   90.00
#
_symmetry.space_group_name_H-M   'P 1'
#
loop_
_entity.id
_entity.type
_entity.pdbx_description
1 polymer ?
#
loop_
_entity_poly.entity_id
_entity_poly.type
_entity_poly.pdbx_seq_one_letter_code
_entity_poly.pdbx_strand_id
1 'polypeptide(L)' 'MSFEERTLSEKDLISLFAIEENHFNDFKSKDIEGKKLSRTISAFANASGGDVYLGIREENETKIKHWEGFKSIEDANGFI' A
#
# COMPACT_ATOMS: atom_id res chain seq x y z
N MET A 1 -4.29 -16.23 10.81
CA MET A 1 -4.33 -15.10 9.88
C MET A 1 -3.73 -15.61 8.59
N SER A 2 -4.50 -15.66 7.50
CA SER A 2 -4.04 -16.22 6.22
C SER A 2 -3.62 -15.08 5.32
N PHE A 3 -2.37 -15.07 4.88
CA PHE A 3 -1.86 -14.15 3.86
C PHE A 3 -1.35 -14.96 2.67
N GLU A 4 -1.36 -14.35 1.49
CA GLU A 4 -0.78 -14.92 0.27
C GLU A 4 0.56 -14.24 0.01
N GLU A 5 1.61 -15.04 -0.18
CA GLU A 5 2.90 -14.55 -0.64
C GLU A 5 3.00 -14.73 -2.16
N ARG A 6 3.31 -13.65 -2.87
CA ARG A 6 3.48 -13.68 -4.31
C ARG A 6 4.76 -12.95 -4.72
N THR A 7 5.55 -13.61 -5.56
CA THR A 7 6.70 -12.97 -6.22
C THR A 7 6.20 -12.09 -7.37
N LEU A 8 6.55 -10.81 -7.35
CA LEU A 8 6.23 -9.87 -8.41
C LEU A 8 7.32 -9.90 -9.48
N SER A 9 6.92 -10.04 -10.75
CA SER A 9 7.82 -9.85 -11.89
C SER A 9 7.95 -8.36 -12.19
N GLU A 10 8.92 -7.99 -13.04
CA GLU A 10 9.06 -6.60 -13.52
C GLU A 10 7.78 -6.07 -14.18
N LYS A 11 7.07 -6.92 -14.92
CA LYS A 11 5.78 -6.56 -15.53
C LYS A 11 4.69 -6.29 -14.49
N ASP A 12 4.67 -7.06 -13.40
CA ASP A 12 3.73 -6.87 -12.31
C ASP A 12 4.03 -5.53 -11.60
N LEU A 13 5.31 -5.21 -11.39
CA LEU A 13 5.74 -3.93 -10.81
C LEU A 13 5.36 -2.74 -11.70
N ILE A 14 5.57 -2.82 -13.01
CA ILE A 14 5.15 -1.76 -13.96
C ILE A 14 3.64 -1.57 -13.89
N SER A 15 2.88 -2.67 -13.84
CA SER A 15 1.41 -2.62 -13.75
C SER A 15 0.96 -2.00 -12.43
N LEU A 16 1.62 -2.36 -11.32
CA LEU A 16 1.37 -1.81 -9.99
C LEU A 16 1.66 -0.30 -9.93
N PHE A 17 2.74 0.16 -10.55
CA PHE A 17 3.11 1.57 -10.59
C PHE A 17 2.22 2.40 -11.53
N ALA A 18 1.57 1.75 -12.51
CA ALA A 18 0.58 2.36 -13.38
C ALA A 18 -0.78 2.56 -12.71
N ILE A 19 -1.02 1.97 -11.54
CA ILE A 19 -2.27 2.19 -10.78
C ILE A 19 -2.27 3.62 -10.25
N GLU A 20 -3.31 4.38 -10.57
CA GLU A 20 -3.51 5.74 -10.06
C GLU A 20 -4.16 5.72 -8.67
N GLU A 21 -3.66 6.59 -7.78
CA GLU A 21 -4.29 6.83 -6.48
C GLU A 21 -5.66 7.48 -6.68
N ASN A 22 -6.69 6.90 -6.08
CA ASN A 22 -8.07 7.37 -6.23
C ASN A 22 -8.92 6.92 -5.02
N HIS A 23 -10.25 7.03 -5.13
CA HIS A 23 -11.17 6.65 -4.05
C HIS A 23 -11.13 5.16 -3.66
N PHE A 24 -10.54 4.31 -4.51
CA PHE A 24 -10.43 2.86 -4.35
C PHE A 24 -9.00 2.40 -4.11
N ASN A 25 -7.99 3.17 -4.51
CA ASN A 25 -6.58 2.80 -4.40
C ASN A 25 -5.84 3.85 -3.57
N ASP A 26 -5.21 3.43 -2.49
CA ASP A 26 -4.44 4.32 -1.61
C ASP A 26 -3.01 3.80 -1.45
N PHE A 27 -2.01 4.65 -1.70
CA PHE A 27 -0.60 4.29 -1.56
C PHE A 27 -0.05 4.90 -0.27
N LYS A 28 0.66 4.10 0.52
CA LYS A 28 1.29 4.57 1.76
C LYS A 28 2.71 4.05 1.89
N SER A 29 3.61 4.95 2.28
CA SER A 29 4.98 4.57 2.63
C SER A 29 4.97 3.68 3.88
N LYS A 30 6.05 2.91 4.06
CA LYS A 30 6.26 2.10 5.27
C LYS A 30 6.35 2.93 6.56
N ASP A 31 6.62 4.23 6.45
CA ASP A 31 6.75 5.16 7.58
C ASP A 31 5.39 5.69 8.07
N ILE A 32 4.27 5.29 7.46
CA ILE A 32 2.95 5.65 7.97
C ILE A 32 2.77 5.16 9.40
N GLU A 33 2.14 5.97 10.25
CA GLU A 33 1.77 5.53 11.59
C GLU A 33 0.63 4.50 11.52
N GLY A 34 0.71 3.41 12.29
CA GLY A 34 -0.33 2.37 12.32
C GLY A 34 -1.75 2.95 12.57
N LYS A 35 -1.88 3.96 13.43
CA LYS A 35 -3.17 4.66 13.67
C LYS A 35 -3.74 5.33 12.41
N LYS A 36 -2.88 5.90 11.56
CA LYS A 36 -3.31 6.50 10.29
C LYS A 36 -3.74 5.41 9.32
N LEU A 37 -2.98 4.31 9.24
CA LEU A 37 -3.33 3.17 8.41
C LEU A 37 -4.68 2.56 8.83
N SER A 38 -4.92 2.32 10.12
CA SER A 38 -6.19 1.79 10.60
C SER A 38 -7.38 2.69 10.26
N ARG A 39 -7.18 4.02 10.27
CA ARG A 39 -8.21 4.98 9.84
C ARG A 39 -8.50 4.86 8.35
N THR A 40 -7.47 4.75 7.52
CA THR A 40 -7.62 4.49 6.08
C THR A 40 -8.42 3.21 5.86
N ILE A 41 -8.01 2.09 6.47
CA ILE A 41 -8.72 0.79 6.35
C ILE A 41 -10.18 0.92 6.79
N SER A 42 -10.45 1.59 7.91
CA SER A 42 -11.81 1.80 8.39
C SER A 42 -12.65 2.66 7.43
N ALA A 43 -12.06 3.68 6.79
CA ALA A 43 -12.74 4.49 5.79
C ALA A 43 -13.12 3.65 4.55
N PHE A 44 -12.21 2.81 4.06
CA PHE A 44 -12.47 1.89 2.94
C PHE A 44 -13.56 0.87 3.27
N ALA A 45 -13.52 0.27 4.47
CA ALA A 45 -14.51 -0.71 4.92
C ALA A 45 -15.92 -0.13 5.07
N ASN A 46 -16.04 1.17 5.38
CA ASN A 46 -17.32 1.86 5.50
C ASN A 46 -17.83 2.42 4.15
N ALA A 47 -16.98 2.46 3.13
CA ALA A 47 -17.31 2.94 1.80
C ALA A 47 -17.59 1.75 0.86
N SER A 48 -17.12 1.83 -0.38
CA SER A 48 -17.29 0.77 -1.38
C SER A 48 -16.15 -0.27 -1.38
N GLY A 49 -15.29 -0.27 -0.35
CA GLY A 49 -14.05 -1.06 -0.34
C GLY A 49 -12.97 -0.44 -1.23
N GLY A 50 -11.84 -1.14 -1.33
CA GLY A 50 -10.68 -0.70 -2.09
C GLY A 50 -9.40 -1.41 -1.66
N ASP A 51 -8.29 -1.03 -2.29
CA ASP A 51 -6.96 -1.56 -2.11
C ASP A 51 -6.06 -0.51 -1.44
N VAL A 52 -5.32 -0.94 -0.41
CA VAL A 52 -4.30 -0.14 0.26
C VAL A 52 -2.94 -0.79 0.04
N TYR A 53 -2.03 -0.07 -0.60
CA TYR A 53 -0.68 -0.52 -0.88
C TYR A 53 0.30 0.07 0.13
N LEU A 54 0.75 -0.76 1.07
CA LEU A 54 1.72 -0.38 2.10
C LEU A 54 3.15 -0.69 1.65
N GLY A 55 4.07 0.28 1.82
CA GLY A 55 5.45 0.17 1.36
C GLY A 55 5.69 0.78 -0.03
N ILE A 56 4.74 1.58 -0.54
CA ILE A 56 4.90 2.33 -1.78
C ILE A 56 4.61 3.79 -1.47
N ARG A 57 5.60 4.67 -1.64
CA ARG A 57 5.42 6.10 -1.43
C ARG A 57 5.06 6.77 -2.73
N GLU A 58 3.97 7.51 -2.74
CA GLU A 58 3.63 8.43 -3.82
C GLU A 58 4.03 9.86 -3.45
N GLU A 59 4.74 10.55 -4.33
CA GLU A 59 5.02 11.97 -4.19
C GLU A 59 3.79 12.81 -4.51
N ASN A 60 3.44 13.76 -3.64
CA ASN A 60 2.21 14.55 -3.78
C ASN A 60 2.16 15.39 -5.06
N GLU A 61 3.30 15.98 -5.47
CA GLU A 61 3.36 16.91 -6.61
C GLU A 61 3.55 16.19 -7.95
N THR A 62 4.50 15.25 -8.00
CA THR A 62 4.89 14.58 -9.24
C THR A 62 4.09 13.31 -9.50
N LYS A 63 3.39 12.79 -8.47
CA LYS A 63 2.69 11.49 -8.50
C LYS A 63 3.61 10.30 -8.83
N ILE A 64 4.92 10.49 -8.69
CA ILE A 64 5.91 9.44 -8.86
C ILE A 64 5.82 8.51 -7.66
N LYS A 65 5.74 7.21 -7.95
CA LYS A 65 5.76 6.15 -6.94
C LYS A 65 7.20 5.68 -6.71
N HIS A 66 7.51 5.40 -5.45
CA HIS A 66 8.79 4.89 -4.98
C HIS A 66 8.55 3.59 -4.23
N TRP A 67 9.27 2.53 -4.59
CA TRP A 67 9.23 1.28 -3.86
C TRP A 67 10.01 1.43 -2.54
N GLU A 68 9.30 1.37 -1.42
CA GLU A 68 9.85 1.48 -0.07
C GLU A 68 9.34 0.33 0.79
N GLY A 69 9.33 -0.88 0.21
CA GLY A 69 8.85 -2.09 0.87
C GLY A 69 9.65 -2.48 2.12
N PHE A 70 9.11 -3.48 2.83
CA PHE A 70 9.73 -4.06 4.03
C PHE A 70 10.87 -5.02 3.67
N LYS A 71 11.81 -5.24 4.58
CA LYS A 71 12.92 -6.19 4.37
C LYS A 71 12.49 -7.62 4.64
N SER A 72 11.66 -7.81 5.65
CA SER A 72 10.96 -9.06 5.94
C SER A 72 9.48 -8.80 6.23
N ILE A 73 8.68 -9.85 6.19
CA ILE A 73 7.26 -9.78 6.57
C ILE A 73 7.08 -9.35 8.04
N GLU A 74 8.04 -9.68 8.91
CA GLU A 74 7.99 -9.36 10.34
C GLU A 74 8.09 -7.85 10.59
N ASP A 75 8.77 -7.09 9.72
CA ASP A 75 8.81 -5.63 9.79
C ASP A 75 7.41 -5.00 9.60
N ALA A 76 6.48 -5.74 8.98
CA ALA A 76 5.10 -5.29 8.78
C ALA A 76 4.19 -5.57 9.99
N ASN A 77 4.64 -6.30 11.02
CA ASN A 77 3.82 -6.70 12.18
C ASN A 77 3.17 -5.53 12.93
N GLY A 78 3.73 -4.31 12.83
CA GLY A 78 3.13 -3.11 13.44
C GLY A 78 1.82 -2.64 12.77
N PHE A 79 1.44 -3.25 11.64
CA PHE A 79 0.34 -2.81 10.78
C PHE A 79 -0.79 -3.84 10.62
N ILE A 80 -0.59 -5.08 11.08
CA ILE A 80 -1.45 -6.26 10.93
C ILE A 80 -1.90 -6.77 12.29
#